data_AF-A0A3D0JLN9-F1
#
_entry.id   AF-A0A3D0JLN9-F1
#
_cell.length_a   1.000
_cell.length_b   1.000
_cell.length_c   1.000
_cell.angle_alpha   90.00
_cell.angle_beta   90.00
_cell.angle_gamma   90.00
#
_symmetry.space_group_name_H-M   'P 1'
#
loop_
_entity.id
_entity.type
_entity.pdbx_description
1 polymer ?
#
loop_
_entity_poly.entity_id
_entity_poly.type
_entity_poly.pdbx_seq_one_letter_code
_entity_poly.pdbx_strand_id
1 'polypeptide(L)'
;MFSLLAIHQVRDLHLDDRLYFWAKTIWYEETWEPRSLWLPEYRVSIDAKAVGGVTDNFSGLSYDDDRQQIWAVVNNPEQLLLLDREGELVGRYPLSGFSDVVGVTYLGDGLLLLAEWRNHALVMVRVPEKPGPLFREDYRALTQVIGVGGSEGLEGPGYERTADRLTVVTA
;
A
#
# COMPACT_ATOMS: atom_id res chain seq x y z
N MET A 1 31.02 22.75 14.83
CA MET A 1 30.90 21.32 14.46
C MET A 1 29.73 20.65 15.16
N PHE A 2 29.60 20.73 16.49
CA PHE A 2 28.46 20.19 17.25
C PHE A 2 27.08 20.75 16.86
N SER A 3 26.95 22.07 16.65
CA SER A 3 25.65 22.69 16.31
C SER A 3 25.12 22.29 14.93
N LEU A 4 26.02 22.05 13.96
CA LEU A 4 25.63 21.55 12.62
C LEU A 4 25.18 20.09 12.69
N LEU A 5 25.83 19.27 13.52
CA LEU A 5 25.42 17.88 13.75
C LEU A 5 24.04 17.81 14.42
N ALA A 6 23.77 18.70 15.38
CA ALA A 6 22.48 18.78 16.05
C ALA A 6 21.36 19.25 15.12
N ILE A 7 21.61 20.26 14.28
CA ILE A 7 20.64 20.71 13.25
C ILE A 7 20.37 19.60 12.23
N HIS A 8 21.40 18.85 11.83
CA HIS A 8 21.25 17.73 10.92
C HIS A 8 20.39 16.62 11.53
N GLN A 9 20.66 16.22 12.78
CA GLN A 9 19.85 15.22 13.49
C GLN A 9 18.40 15.66 13.69
N VAL A 10 18.15 16.95 13.98
CA VAL A 10 16.78 17.49 14.09
C VAL A 10 16.01 17.32 12.78
N ARG A 11 16.66 17.58 11.64
CA ARG A 11 16.06 17.41 10.32
C ARG A 11 15.89 15.94 9.93
N ASP A 12 16.91 15.10 10.14
CA ASP A 12 16.87 13.69 9.76
C ASP A 12 15.81 12.91 10.55
N LEU A 13 15.59 13.30 11.81
CA LEU A 13 14.55 12.72 12.67
C LEU A 13 13.21 13.47 12.58
N HIS A 14 13.13 14.52 11.75
CA HIS A 14 11.95 15.38 11.60
C HIS A 14 11.40 15.91 12.94
N LEU A 15 12.29 16.23 13.89
CA LEU A 15 11.88 16.67 15.24
C LEU A 15 11.23 18.04 15.21
N ASP A 16 11.63 18.90 14.28
CA ASP A 16 11.03 20.20 14.01
C ASP A 16 9.60 20.07 13.47
N ASP A 17 9.38 19.21 12.47
CA ASP A 17 8.04 18.91 11.95
C ASP A 17 7.14 18.33 13.05
N ARG A 18 7.63 17.34 13.80
CA ARG A 18 6.90 16.72 14.91
C ARG A 18 6.49 17.74 15.97
N LEU A 19 7.41 18.63 16.35
CA LEU A 19 7.14 19.68 17.34
C LEU A 19 6.11 20.69 16.81
N TYR A 20 6.25 21.13 15.55
CA TYR A 20 5.31 22.03 14.91
C TYR A 20 3.89 21.45 14.87
N PHE A 21 3.74 20.21 14.39
CA PHE A 21 2.42 19.56 14.30
C PHE A 21 1.84 19.22 15.67
N TRP A 22 2.65 18.84 16.65
CA TRP A 22 2.20 18.64 18.03
C TRP A 22 1.62 19.93 18.61
N ALA A 23 2.35 21.04 18.52
CA ALA A 23 1.90 22.31 19.07
C ALA A 23 0.67 22.84 18.32
N LYS A 24 0.66 22.74 16.98
CA LYS A 24 -0.50 23.11 16.15
C LYS A 24 -1.75 22.29 16.52
N THR A 25 -1.59 20.98 16.78
CA THR A 25 -2.71 20.12 17.21
C THR A 25 -3.28 20.61 18.53
N ILE A 26 -2.45 20.89 19.55
CA ILE A 26 -2.91 21.40 20.84
C ILE A 26 -3.63 22.75 20.69
N TRP A 27 -3.09 23.66 19.88
CA TRP A 27 -3.68 24.99 19.70
C TRP A 27 -5.06 24.99 19.04
N TYR A 28 -5.37 23.97 18.24
CA TYR A 28 -6.61 23.92 17.45
C TYR A 28 -7.49 22.71 17.77
N GLU A 29 -7.16 21.94 18.81
CA GLU A 29 -7.86 20.73 19.24
C GLU A 29 -9.37 20.93 19.38
N GLU A 30 -9.81 21.89 20.19
CA GLU A 30 -11.23 22.19 20.42
C GLU A 30 -12.01 22.48 19.11
N THR A 31 -11.32 22.98 18.08
CA THR A 31 -11.95 23.30 16.79
C THR A 31 -11.89 22.15 15.80
N TRP A 32 -10.90 21.26 15.91
CA TRP A 32 -10.62 20.22 14.91
C TRP A 32 -11.20 18.87 15.30
N GLU A 33 -11.09 18.51 16.57
CA GLU A 33 -11.62 17.26 17.13
C GLU A 33 -13.08 17.00 16.71
N PRO A 34 -14.05 17.93 16.88
CA PRO A 34 -15.46 17.64 16.58
C PRO A 34 -15.79 17.50 15.09
N ARG A 35 -14.84 17.78 14.18
CA ARG A 35 -15.08 17.80 12.71
C ARG A 35 -14.06 17.01 11.90
N SER A 36 -13.24 16.18 12.56
CA SER A 36 -12.21 15.38 11.89
C SER A 36 -12.16 13.97 12.46
N LEU A 37 -11.51 13.06 11.72
CA LEU A 37 -11.03 11.82 12.31
C LEU A 37 -9.91 12.20 13.28
N TRP A 38 -10.17 12.14 14.59
CA TRP A 38 -9.25 12.64 15.60
C TRP A 38 -8.05 11.70 15.81
N LEU A 39 -7.10 11.73 14.86
CA LEU A 39 -5.90 10.91 14.83
C LEU A 39 -5.06 10.94 16.13
N PRO A 40 -4.94 12.04 16.89
CA PRO A 40 -4.13 12.06 18.12
C PRO A 40 -4.54 11.05 19.19
N GLU A 41 -5.81 10.63 19.22
CA GLU A 41 -6.32 9.61 20.12
C GLU A 41 -6.10 8.18 19.62
N TYR A 42 -5.81 8.00 18.33
CA TYR A 42 -5.50 6.68 17.80
C TYR A 42 -4.19 6.19 18.42
N ARG A 43 -4.25 5.01 19.01
CA ARG A 43 -3.10 4.29 19.55
C ARG A 43 -2.89 3.07 18.67
N VAL A 44 -1.65 2.87 18.25
CA VAL A 44 -1.27 1.65 17.54
C VAL A 44 -1.53 0.46 18.44
N SER A 45 -2.41 -0.45 18.00
CA SER A 45 -2.69 -1.68 18.75
C SER A 45 -1.63 -2.73 18.49
N ILE A 46 -1.12 -2.79 17.25
CA ILE A 46 -0.08 -3.71 16.80
C ILE A 46 0.87 -2.90 15.94
N ASP A 47 2.10 -2.72 16.42
CA ASP A 47 3.15 -2.02 15.68
C ASP A 47 4.00 -3.03 14.93
N ALA A 48 4.17 -2.82 13.62
CA ALA A 48 5.00 -3.64 12.73
C ALA A 48 4.80 -5.18 12.87
N LYS A 49 3.57 -5.68 12.72
CA LYS A 49 3.33 -7.13 12.71
C LYS A 49 4.12 -7.80 11.59
N ALA A 50 5.00 -8.73 11.96
CA ALA A 50 5.73 -9.53 10.98
C ALA A 50 4.79 -10.52 10.28
N VAL A 51 4.92 -10.61 8.95
CA VAL A 51 4.24 -11.64 8.16
C VAL A 51 5.18 -12.84 8.00
N GLY A 52 4.72 -14.02 8.42
CA GLY A 52 5.53 -15.23 8.41
C GLY A 52 6.18 -15.53 7.06
N GLY A 53 7.51 -15.68 7.04
CA GLY A 53 8.27 -15.99 5.83
C GLY A 53 8.37 -14.85 4.81
N VAL A 54 7.99 -13.62 5.17
CA VAL A 54 8.26 -12.41 4.39
C VAL A 54 9.29 -11.60 5.15
N THR A 55 10.50 -11.53 4.62
CA THR A 55 11.64 -10.89 5.30
C THR A 55 11.96 -9.51 4.77
N ASP A 56 11.49 -9.18 3.57
CA ASP A 56 11.74 -7.92 2.89
C ASP A 56 10.66 -7.68 1.84
N ASN A 57 10.65 -6.49 1.23
CA ASN A 57 9.93 -6.19 -0.01
C ASN A 57 8.40 -6.32 0.07
N PHE A 58 7.81 -6.27 1.27
CA PHE A 58 6.35 -6.11 1.41
C PHE A 58 5.97 -4.69 0.95
N SER A 59 5.13 -4.58 -0.07
CA SER A 59 4.93 -3.30 -0.77
C SER A 59 3.52 -2.73 -0.64
N GLY A 60 2.48 -3.57 -0.64
CA GLY A 60 1.10 -3.09 -0.63
C GLY A 60 0.12 -4.12 -0.11
N LEU A 61 -1.05 -3.65 0.35
CA LEU A 61 -2.13 -4.49 0.84
C LEU A 61 -3.51 -3.91 0.53
N SER A 62 -4.52 -4.78 0.51
CA SER A 62 -5.92 -4.41 0.36
C SER A 62 -6.83 -5.41 1.05
N TYR A 63 -7.91 -4.89 1.63
CA TYR A 63 -8.91 -5.70 2.30
C TYR A 63 -9.97 -6.19 1.31
N ASP A 64 -10.18 -7.50 1.27
CA ASP A 64 -11.28 -8.17 0.56
C ASP A 64 -12.42 -8.35 1.56
N ASP A 65 -13.39 -7.45 1.48
CA ASP A 65 -14.53 -7.41 2.38
C ASP A 65 -15.58 -8.49 2.07
N ASP A 66 -15.59 -9.03 0.85
CA ASP A 66 -16.48 -10.14 0.47
C ASP A 66 -16.03 -11.46 1.14
N ARG A 67 -14.72 -11.68 1.32
CA ARG A 67 -14.15 -12.89 1.96
C ARG A 67 -13.56 -12.64 3.35
N GLN A 68 -13.57 -11.40 3.82
CA GLN A 68 -13.06 -11.00 5.14
C GLN A 68 -11.58 -11.36 5.33
N GLN A 69 -10.75 -11.04 4.34
CA GLN A 69 -9.32 -11.40 4.29
C GLN A 69 -8.48 -10.26 3.71
N ILE A 70 -7.15 -10.36 3.80
CA ILE A 70 -6.25 -9.31 3.31
C ILE A 70 -5.40 -9.88 2.18
N TRP A 71 -5.41 -9.21 1.04
CA TRP A 71 -4.46 -9.44 -0.05
C TRP A 71 -3.27 -8.53 0.14
N ALA A 72 -2.06 -9.05 -0.09
CA ALA A 72 -0.84 -8.26 -0.04
C ALA A 72 0.12 -8.64 -1.16
N VAL A 73 1.06 -7.76 -1.49
CA VAL A 73 2.07 -8.01 -2.51
C VAL A 73 3.48 -7.84 -1.94
N VAL A 74 4.36 -8.73 -2.40
CA VAL A 74 5.81 -8.60 -2.24
C VAL A 74 6.37 -8.32 -3.62
N ASN A 75 7.15 -7.24 -3.79
CA ASN A 75 7.61 -6.84 -5.12
C ASN A 75 8.84 -7.63 -5.61
N ASN A 76 9.59 -8.29 -4.72
CA ASN A 76 10.73 -9.12 -5.10
C ASN A 76 11.06 -10.23 -4.05
N PRO A 77 10.99 -11.52 -4.43
CA PRO A 77 10.40 -12.03 -5.67
C PRO A 77 8.89 -11.70 -5.72
N GLU A 78 8.34 -11.46 -6.91
CA GLU A 78 6.96 -11.04 -7.09
C GLU A 78 5.98 -12.10 -6.57
N GLN A 79 5.20 -11.74 -5.54
CA GLN A 79 4.23 -12.65 -4.92
C GLN A 79 2.96 -11.90 -4.53
N LEU A 80 1.83 -12.57 -4.74
CA LEU A 80 0.56 -12.25 -4.10
C LEU A 80 0.44 -13.12 -2.86
N LEU A 81 0.17 -12.48 -1.72
CA LEU A 81 -0.03 -13.11 -0.44
C LEU A 81 -1.50 -13.01 -0.07
N LEU A 82 -2.00 -14.06 0.56
CA LEU A 82 -3.26 -14.05 1.25
C LEU A 82 -3.01 -14.13 2.75
N LEU A 83 -3.50 -13.14 3.48
CA LEU A 83 -3.44 -13.07 4.93
C LEU A 83 -4.86 -13.15 5.51
N ASP A 84 -4.98 -13.72 6.71
CA ASP A 84 -6.20 -13.55 7.51
C ASP A 84 -6.29 -12.13 8.10
N ARG A 85 -7.34 -11.85 8.87
CA ARG A 85 -7.59 -10.52 9.46
C ARG A 85 -6.60 -10.18 10.57
N GLU A 86 -6.03 -11.20 11.17
CA GLU A 86 -5.02 -11.09 12.18
C GLU A 86 -3.67 -10.77 11.54
N GLY A 87 -3.49 -11.03 10.24
CA GLY A 87 -2.25 -10.80 9.48
C GLY A 87 -1.35 -12.03 9.40
N GLU A 88 -1.88 -13.22 9.69
CA GLU A 88 -1.18 -14.48 9.47
C GLU A 88 -1.22 -14.89 8.00
N LEU A 89 -0.11 -15.42 7.51
CA LEU A 89 -0.01 -15.89 6.12
C LEU A 89 -0.77 -17.21 5.95
N VAL A 90 -1.80 -17.21 5.09
CA VAL A 90 -2.61 -18.40 4.79
C VAL A 90 -2.46 -18.87 3.34
N GLY A 91 -1.94 -18.03 2.44
CA GLY A 91 -1.69 -18.40 1.04
C GLY A 91 -0.58 -17.58 0.40
N ARG A 92 0.13 -18.19 -0.54
CA ARG A 92 1.21 -17.55 -1.31
C ARG A 92 1.12 -17.98 -2.76
N TYR A 93 1.09 -17.01 -3.66
CA TYR A 93 0.90 -17.19 -5.09
C TYR A 93 2.03 -16.47 -5.84
N PRO A 94 2.96 -17.18 -6.49
CA PRO A 94 3.97 -16.55 -7.31
C PRO A 94 3.35 -15.74 -8.45
N LEU A 95 3.84 -14.53 -8.69
CA LEU A 95 3.39 -13.67 -9.78
C LEU A 95 4.38 -13.81 -10.95
N SER A 96 4.28 -14.90 -11.70
CA SER A 96 5.22 -15.22 -12.78
C SER A 96 5.08 -14.26 -13.96
N GLY A 97 6.18 -13.61 -14.34
CA GLY A 97 6.24 -12.67 -15.45
C GLY A 97 5.70 -11.26 -15.12
N PHE A 98 5.20 -11.05 -13.91
CA PHE A 98 4.95 -9.71 -13.39
C PHE A 98 6.28 -9.04 -13.06
N SER A 99 6.32 -7.71 -13.00
CA SER A 99 7.52 -6.97 -12.65
C SER A 99 7.22 -5.83 -11.70
N ASP A 100 7.93 -5.82 -10.55
CA ASP A 100 7.90 -4.73 -9.58
C ASP A 100 6.48 -4.34 -9.17
N VAL A 101 5.75 -5.35 -8.67
CA VAL A 101 4.37 -5.18 -8.21
C VAL A 101 4.39 -4.50 -6.85
N VAL A 102 4.03 -3.23 -6.82
CA VAL A 102 4.13 -2.38 -5.62
C VAL A 102 2.79 -2.15 -4.92
N GLY A 103 1.68 -2.38 -5.62
CA GLY A 103 0.34 -2.14 -5.09
C GLY A 103 -0.66 -3.22 -5.47
N VAL A 104 -1.66 -3.40 -4.62
CA VAL A 104 -2.84 -4.24 -4.85
C VAL A 104 -4.07 -3.53 -4.32
N THR A 105 -5.20 -3.60 -5.04
CA THR A 105 -6.51 -3.21 -4.50
C THR A 105 -7.59 -4.21 -4.87
N TYR A 106 -8.48 -4.51 -3.93
CA TYR A 106 -9.66 -5.34 -4.17
C TYR A 106 -10.76 -4.52 -4.86
N LEU A 107 -11.26 -5.02 -5.99
CA LEU A 107 -12.27 -4.34 -6.78
C LEU A 107 -13.71 -4.79 -6.46
N GLY A 108 -13.88 -5.83 -5.64
CA GLY A 108 -15.15 -6.56 -5.57
C GLY A 108 -15.25 -7.65 -6.64
N ASP A 109 -16.31 -8.47 -6.56
CA ASP A 109 -16.64 -9.51 -7.56
C ASP A 109 -15.49 -10.50 -7.86
N GLY A 110 -14.63 -10.71 -6.86
CA GLY A 110 -13.47 -11.60 -6.99
C GLY A 110 -12.38 -11.06 -7.93
N LEU A 111 -12.28 -9.74 -8.08
CA LEU A 111 -11.25 -9.08 -8.88
C LEU A 111 -10.25 -8.31 -8.00
N LEU A 112 -8.98 -8.39 -8.39
CA LEU A 112 -7.87 -7.63 -7.85
C LEU A 112 -7.29 -6.76 -8.97
N LEU A 113 -6.76 -5.60 -8.60
CA LEU A 113 -5.95 -4.76 -9.48
C LEU A 113 -4.54 -4.66 -8.90
N LEU A 114 -3.54 -5.11 -9.66
CA LEU A 114 -2.13 -5.03 -9.31
C LEU A 114 -1.48 -3.85 -10.03
N ALA A 115 -0.62 -3.10 -9.35
CA ALA A 115 0.15 -2.00 -9.94
C ALA A 115 1.61 -2.43 -10.16
N GLU A 116 2.06 -2.41 -11.41
CA GLU A 116 3.46 -2.64 -11.80
C GLU A 116 4.15 -1.29 -11.97
N TRP A 117 5.12 -0.98 -11.10
CA TRP A 117 5.81 0.32 -11.10
C TRP A 117 6.59 0.53 -12.41
N ARG A 118 7.43 -0.43 -12.80
CA ARG A 118 8.30 -0.35 -13.99
C ARG A 118 7.54 -0.34 -15.31
N ASN A 119 6.40 -1.02 -15.36
CA ASN A 119 5.62 -1.19 -16.59
C ASN A 119 4.52 -0.13 -16.73
N HIS A 120 4.36 0.77 -15.74
CA HIS A 120 3.28 1.75 -15.66
C HIS A 120 1.91 1.12 -15.96
N ALA A 121 1.68 -0.08 -15.40
CA ALA A 121 0.56 -0.93 -15.76
C ALA A 121 -0.29 -1.28 -14.53
N LEU A 122 -1.61 -1.21 -14.72
CA LEU A 122 -2.60 -1.73 -13.80
C LEU A 122 -3.15 -3.04 -14.38
N VAL A 123 -2.87 -4.15 -13.72
CA VAL A 123 -3.18 -5.50 -14.19
C VAL A 123 -4.37 -6.03 -13.43
N MET A 124 -5.45 -6.35 -14.14
CA MET A 124 -6.65 -6.90 -13.52
C MET A 124 -6.55 -8.41 -13.44
N VAL A 125 -6.66 -8.95 -12.24
CA VAL A 125 -6.43 -10.35 -11.91
C VAL A 125 -7.67 -10.90 -11.19
N ARG A 126 -8.03 -12.16 -11.43
CA ARG A 126 -9.04 -12.84 -10.63
C ARG A 126 -8.43 -13.35 -9.32
N VAL A 127 -9.18 -13.28 -8.24
CA VAL A 127 -8.81 -13.93 -6.98
C VAL A 127 -8.50 -15.41 -7.26
N PRO A 128 -7.32 -15.92 -6.88
CA PRO A 128 -6.96 -17.31 -7.11
C PRO A 128 -7.83 -18.25 -6.26
N GLU A 129 -8.41 -19.25 -6.90
CA GLU A 129 -9.21 -20.29 -6.23
C GLU A 129 -8.35 -21.48 -5.76
N LYS A 130 -7.16 -21.65 -6.32
CA LYS A 130 -6.26 -22.77 -6.06
C LYS A 130 -4.82 -22.28 -5.90
N PRO A 131 -4.00 -22.97 -5.09
CA PRO A 131 -2.57 -22.69 -5.01
C PRO A 131 -1.91 -22.84 -6.37
N GLY A 132 -0.99 -21.93 -6.70
CA GLY A 132 -0.24 -21.97 -7.94
C GLY A 132 0.25 -20.57 -8.37
N PRO A 133 1.12 -20.52 -9.38
CA PRO A 133 1.53 -19.27 -9.98
C PRO A 133 0.39 -18.63 -10.77
N LEU A 134 0.35 -17.30 -10.76
CA LEU A 134 -0.42 -16.49 -11.69
C LEU A 134 0.53 -16.02 -12.79
N PHE A 135 0.18 -16.22 -14.06
CA PHE A 135 1.02 -15.84 -15.17
C PHE A 135 0.57 -14.50 -15.75
N ARG A 136 1.50 -13.55 -15.87
CA ARG A 136 1.23 -12.17 -16.30
C ARG A 136 0.53 -12.06 -17.67
N GLU A 137 0.83 -13.00 -18.57
CA GLU A 137 0.29 -13.10 -19.92
C GLU A 137 -1.20 -13.47 -19.97
N ASP A 138 -1.74 -14.05 -18.90
CA ASP A 138 -3.16 -14.42 -18.80
C ASP A 138 -4.07 -13.22 -18.52
N TYR A 139 -3.50 -12.07 -18.15
CA TYR A 139 -4.25 -10.92 -17.63
C TYR A 139 -4.20 -9.68 -18.52
N ARG A 140 -5.31 -8.94 -18.51
CA ARG A 140 -5.41 -7.65 -19.18
C ARG A 140 -4.76 -6.57 -18.32
N ALA A 141 -4.07 -5.65 -18.97
CA ALA A 141 -3.46 -4.51 -18.33
C ALA A 141 -3.96 -3.21 -18.97
N LEU A 142 -4.24 -2.23 -18.11
CA LEU A 142 -4.37 -0.84 -18.51
C LEU A 142 -3.00 -0.19 -18.29
N THR A 143 -2.30 0.11 -19.38
CA THR A 143 -1.05 0.85 -19.33
C THR A 143 -1.35 2.34 -19.41
N GLN A 144 -0.86 3.11 -18.45
CA GLN A 144 -1.03 4.55 -18.48
C GLN A 144 -0.16 5.16 -19.59
N VAL A 145 -0.79 5.78 -20.59
CA VAL A 145 -0.09 6.48 -21.68
C VAL A 145 0.18 7.96 -21.33
N ILE A 146 -0.37 8.44 -20.21
CA ILE A 146 -0.37 9.87 -19.85
C ILE A 146 0.87 10.20 -19.01
N GLY A 147 1.74 11.06 -19.53
CA GLY A 147 2.88 11.62 -18.78
C GLY A 147 4.24 10.95 -19.03
N VAL A 148 4.51 10.51 -20.27
CA VAL A 148 5.81 9.94 -20.69
C VAL A 148 6.91 11.02 -20.60
N GLY A 149 7.48 11.19 -19.41
CA GLY A 149 8.53 12.19 -19.19
C GLY A 149 9.33 12.08 -17.89
N GLY A 150 9.00 11.16 -16.97
CA GLY A 150 9.68 11.02 -15.69
C GLY A 150 9.91 9.58 -15.26
N SER A 151 10.79 9.37 -14.28
CA SER A 151 11.03 8.10 -13.58
C SER A 151 9.94 7.76 -12.55
N GLU A 152 8.78 8.41 -12.68
CA GLU A 152 7.65 8.36 -11.75
C GLU A 152 6.77 7.17 -12.13
N GLY A 153 6.84 6.10 -11.34
CA GLY A 153 6.01 4.91 -11.54
C GLY A 153 4.74 4.92 -10.69
N LEU A 154 3.84 3.99 -10.97
CA LEU A 154 2.64 3.76 -10.17
C LEU A 154 3.04 3.23 -8.80
N GLU A 155 2.58 3.82 -7.70
CA GLU A 155 2.86 3.31 -6.35
C GLU A 155 1.70 2.48 -5.80
N GLY A 156 0.49 3.05 -5.76
CA GLY A 156 -0.61 2.47 -5.02
C GLY A 156 -1.97 2.74 -5.65
N PRO A 157 -2.74 1.69 -6.02
CA PRO A 157 -4.14 1.83 -6.38
C PRO A 157 -5.05 1.74 -5.14
N GLY A 158 -6.15 2.49 -5.15
CA GLY A 158 -7.24 2.36 -4.19
C GLY A 158 -8.58 2.42 -4.92
N TYR A 159 -9.54 1.59 -4.51
CA TYR A 159 -10.83 1.51 -5.16
C TYR A 159 -11.98 1.71 -4.18
N GLU A 160 -12.91 2.61 -4.53
CA GLU A 160 -14.14 2.86 -3.79
C GLU A 160 -15.33 2.24 -4.54
N ARG A 161 -15.83 1.10 -4.04
CA ARG A 161 -16.90 0.32 -4.71
C ARG A 161 -18.22 1.10 -4.84
N THR A 162 -18.60 1.89 -3.83
CA THR A 162 -19.86 2.65 -3.82
C THR A 162 -19.92 3.76 -4.86
N ALA A 163 -18.76 4.32 -5.21
CA ALA A 163 -18.64 5.41 -6.17
C ALA A 163 -18.08 4.96 -7.53
N ASP A 164 -17.75 3.67 -7.67
CA ASP A 164 -17.02 3.11 -8.81
C ASP A 164 -15.79 3.96 -9.18
N ARG A 165 -14.96 4.27 -8.18
CA ARG A 165 -13.84 5.20 -8.34
C ARG A 165 -12.50 4.52 -8.04
N LEU A 166 -11.66 4.47 -9.06
CA LEU A 166 -10.25 4.12 -8.94
C LEU A 166 -9.42 5.38 -8.71
N THR A 167 -8.64 5.40 -7.64
CA THR A 167 -7.62 6.39 -7.35
C THR A 167 -6.26 5.73 -7.49
N VAL A 168 -5.29 6.41 -8.11
CA VAL A 168 -3.93 5.90 -8.28
C VAL A 168 -2.97 6.99 -7.84
N VAL A 169 -2.00 6.62 -7.01
CA VAL A 169 -0.90 7.48 -6.59
C VAL A 169 0.34 7.15 -7.43
N THR A 170 1.03 8.19 -7.88
CA THR A 170 2.30 8.10 -8.61
C THR A 170 3.37 8.80 -7.79
N ALA A 171 4.60 8.28 -7.85
CA ALA A 171 5.79 8.88 -7.23
C ALA A 171 6.20 10.17 -7.93
#